data_AF-A0AAW0A8I8-F1
#
_entry.id   AF-A0AAW0A8I8-F1
#
_cell.length_a   1.000
_cell.length_b   1.000
_cell.length_c   1.000
_cell.angle_alpha   90.00
_cell.angle_beta   90.00
_cell.angle_gamma   90.00
#
_symmetry.space_group_name_H-M   'P 1'
#
loop_
_entity.id
_entity.type
_entity.pdbx_description
1 polymer ?
#
loop_
_entity_poly.entity_id
_entity_poly.type
_entity_poly.pdbx_seq_one_letter_code
_entity_poly.pdbx_strand_id
1 'polypeptide(L)'
;MKALWLRNKTRAFKTQPDDDYNRLERFDTTAGKDQGQRADLCEVLGVVEHEKSDELFFRQFRFDMGEQRSQIANRIRRKAGPEIFDCTKQDLLSRSSQSRKPMRERVCDFEMILSSHERLETHDEWNLGPPSNPSQQVTPQASAHPFPSSTPVLSRSVPLPPRDPSRLFVPCPGIPIEWDAHTFYTTYPFQLHSPNAKNCAPYDLMIVSGIPRARSPQCLGGIVTIEGIQPCAKCSRLTLDVNIIRGRAARSFEHIRDHNDLSSDQLRAKVTVVKDKVNTLRLKKLDLEVSLQRAQARLSEWIELFHFIGQNSGSIPPLHRLLGNAEKEGWSATKILEYCRLAHAGQYTARNYTQAEIDLAMLIYELGGAGAIYALNHSIFALPSRNTIQPYRRQLNLLPSVSGLRFTDIFRNITTLFGPRTRHEGEAELLPPVKCGHTVSVDEVAADRNIDLMHETDEMGGFCLEHVSKLETVKIGKDLRSVEAAVAAVKEGTVHVAQEICVAAISHLYGTDYGAKPVYMGPTCKKYDLIYR
;
A
#
# COMPACT_ATOMS: atom_id res chain seq x y z
N MET A 1 29.24 0.70 -5.97
CA MET A 1 28.92 -0.74 -5.82
C MET A 1 30.14 -1.53 -6.28
N LYS A 2 30.81 -2.31 -5.40
CA LYS A 2 31.97 -3.14 -5.79
C LYS A 2 31.43 -4.45 -6.38
N ALA A 3 31.66 -4.72 -7.66
CA ALA A 3 31.31 -6.00 -8.26
C ALA A 3 32.33 -7.06 -7.80
N LEU A 4 31.86 -8.08 -7.07
CA LEU A 4 32.71 -9.11 -6.51
C LEU A 4 32.74 -10.34 -7.44
N TRP A 5 33.91 -10.66 -7.98
CA TRP A 5 34.09 -11.81 -8.88
C TRP A 5 34.69 -12.99 -8.12
N LEU A 6 33.92 -14.08 -7.99
CA LEU A 6 34.34 -15.31 -7.30
C LEU A 6 34.86 -16.33 -8.31
N ARG A 7 36.16 -16.64 -8.27
CA ARG A 7 36.82 -17.54 -9.23
C ARG A 7 36.47 -19.00 -8.95
N ASN A 8 36.48 -19.37 -7.68
CA ASN A 8 36.14 -20.71 -7.24
C ASN A 8 35.25 -20.62 -6.00
N LYS A 9 33.93 -20.55 -6.21
CA LYS A 9 32.93 -20.38 -5.15
C LYS A 9 33.15 -21.41 -4.02
N THR A 10 33.30 -22.69 -4.37
CA THR A 10 33.45 -23.77 -3.38
C THR A 10 34.69 -23.64 -2.52
N ARG A 11 35.80 -23.15 -3.09
CA ARG A 11 37.07 -22.99 -2.37
C ARG A 11 37.07 -21.69 -1.56
N ALA A 12 36.66 -20.57 -2.13
CA ALA A 12 36.59 -19.26 -1.46
C ALA A 12 35.71 -19.27 -0.19
N PHE A 13 34.61 -20.04 -0.17
CA PHE A 13 33.77 -20.20 1.02
C PHE A 13 34.28 -21.23 2.03
N LYS A 14 35.24 -22.09 1.67
CA LYS A 14 35.88 -23.08 2.55
C LYS A 14 37.21 -22.60 3.13
N THR A 15 37.82 -21.59 2.52
CA THR A 15 39.05 -20.97 3.00
C THR A 15 38.77 -20.24 4.32
N GLN A 16 39.44 -20.66 5.40
CA GLN A 16 39.38 -19.92 6.67
C GLN A 16 40.09 -18.58 6.52
N PRO A 17 39.61 -17.49 7.15
CA PRO A 17 40.31 -16.21 7.13
C PRO A 17 41.76 -16.37 7.61
N ASP A 18 42.70 -15.79 6.89
CA ASP A 18 44.11 -15.71 7.29
C ASP A 18 44.37 -14.32 7.85
N ASP A 19 44.71 -14.24 9.14
CA ASP A 19 44.91 -12.97 9.85
C ASP A 19 46.16 -12.23 9.34
N ASP A 20 47.11 -12.94 8.73
CA ASP A 20 48.33 -12.39 8.13
C ASP A 20 48.17 -12.08 6.63
N TYR A 21 46.94 -12.11 6.11
CA TYR A 21 46.67 -11.90 4.68
C TYR A 21 47.14 -10.51 4.19
N ASN A 22 48.14 -10.52 3.31
CA ASN A 22 48.60 -9.32 2.62
C ASN A 22 47.83 -9.08 1.31
N ARG A 23 47.08 -7.96 1.24
CA ARG A 23 46.28 -7.60 0.05
C ARG A 23 47.11 -7.39 -1.21
N LEU A 24 48.40 -7.06 -1.07
CA LEU A 24 49.33 -6.85 -2.20
C LEU A 24 49.73 -8.17 -2.86
N GLU A 25 49.82 -9.27 -2.10
CA GLU A 25 50.23 -10.59 -2.58
C GLU A 25 49.06 -11.42 -3.12
N ARG A 26 47.86 -10.84 -3.19
CA ARG A 26 46.62 -11.56 -3.51
C ARG A 26 46.61 -12.24 -4.87
N PHE A 27 47.51 -11.86 -5.78
CA PHE A 27 47.55 -12.40 -7.13
C PHE A 27 48.69 -13.39 -7.37
N ASP A 28 49.59 -13.54 -6.41
CA ASP A 28 50.82 -14.32 -6.57
C ASP A 28 50.55 -15.81 -6.48
N THR A 29 49.64 -16.22 -5.59
CA THR A 29 49.29 -17.63 -5.39
C THR A 29 47.79 -17.87 -5.49
N THR A 30 47.37 -19.12 -5.75
CA THR A 30 45.95 -19.50 -5.73
C THR A 30 45.34 -19.30 -4.34
N ALA A 31 46.11 -19.57 -3.27
CA ALA A 31 45.67 -19.36 -1.90
C ALA A 31 45.45 -17.85 -1.60
N GLY A 32 46.37 -16.99 -2.03
CA GLY A 32 46.21 -15.53 -1.91
C GLY A 32 45.00 -14.98 -2.68
N LYS A 33 44.67 -15.59 -3.84
CA LYS A 33 43.47 -15.23 -4.61
C LYS A 33 42.19 -15.61 -3.88
N ASP A 34 42.16 -16.81 -3.30
CA ASP A 34 41.01 -17.28 -2.52
C ASP A 34 40.84 -16.45 -1.23
N GLN A 35 41.94 -16.11 -0.54
CA GLN A 35 41.90 -15.22 0.63
C GLN A 35 41.43 -13.81 0.27
N GLY A 36 41.91 -13.24 -0.84
CA GLY A 36 41.45 -11.94 -1.30
C GLY A 36 39.97 -11.91 -1.63
N GLN A 37 39.43 -12.99 -2.20
CA GLN A 37 38.00 -13.13 -2.44
C GLN A 37 37.19 -13.24 -1.14
N ARG A 38 37.71 -13.94 -0.13
CA ARG A 38 37.09 -14.04 1.20
C ARG A 38 37.12 -12.71 1.95
N ALA A 39 38.25 -11.99 1.92
CA ALA A 39 38.38 -10.67 2.53
C ALA A 39 37.46 -9.63 1.87
N ASP A 40 37.41 -9.60 0.53
CA ASP A 40 36.51 -8.71 -0.20
C ASP A 40 35.02 -9.06 0.07
N LEU A 41 34.66 -10.35 0.25
CA LEU A 41 33.33 -10.80 0.69
C LEU A 41 32.97 -10.25 2.08
N CYS A 42 33.85 -10.44 3.06
CA CYS A 42 33.64 -9.98 4.43
C CYS A 42 33.54 -8.44 4.50
N GLU A 43 34.30 -7.73 3.67
CA GLU A 43 34.23 -6.26 3.56
C GLU A 43 32.88 -5.80 3.00
N VAL A 44 32.35 -6.49 1.98
CA VAL A 44 31.10 -6.11 1.30
C VAL A 44 29.85 -6.50 2.10
N LEU A 45 29.87 -7.66 2.75
CA LEU A 45 28.72 -8.19 3.48
C LEU A 45 28.65 -7.67 4.93
N GLY A 46 29.73 -7.06 5.43
CA GLY A 46 29.86 -6.65 6.82
C GLY A 46 30.11 -7.84 7.75
N VAL A 47 30.72 -7.57 8.92
CA VAL A 47 31.06 -8.56 9.95
C VAL A 47 29.81 -9.21 10.58
N VAL A 48 28.61 -8.73 10.24
CA VAL A 48 27.36 -9.14 10.89
C VAL A 48 26.79 -10.39 10.22
N GLU A 49 26.90 -11.51 10.94
CA GLU A 49 26.11 -12.74 10.82
C GLU A 49 26.44 -13.78 9.72
N HIS A 50 27.71 -13.94 9.37
CA HIS A 50 28.13 -15.12 8.57
C HIS A 50 27.97 -16.46 9.33
N GLU A 51 27.88 -16.47 10.67
CA GLU A 51 27.76 -17.71 11.46
C GLU A 51 26.37 -18.35 11.47
N LYS A 52 25.30 -17.61 11.11
CA LYS A 52 23.91 -18.12 11.25
C LYS A 52 23.16 -18.32 9.94
N SER A 53 23.57 -17.69 8.82
CA SER A 53 22.83 -17.80 7.55
C SER A 53 23.41 -18.78 6.52
N ASP A 54 24.55 -19.42 6.77
CA ASP A 54 25.39 -19.94 5.68
C ASP A 54 25.20 -21.42 5.30
N GLU A 55 24.66 -22.27 6.17
CA GLU A 55 24.57 -23.70 5.83
C GLU A 55 23.18 -24.10 5.34
N LEU A 56 22.11 -23.72 6.04
CA LEU A 56 20.75 -24.09 5.67
C LEU A 56 20.27 -23.42 4.38
N PHE A 57 20.50 -22.11 4.22
CA PHE A 57 20.10 -21.40 3.01
C PHE A 57 20.83 -21.93 1.77
N PHE A 58 22.16 -22.07 1.85
CA PHE A 58 22.95 -22.54 0.72
C PHE A 58 22.75 -24.04 0.44
N ARG A 59 22.49 -24.85 1.47
CA ARG A 59 22.12 -26.26 1.31
C ARG A 59 20.75 -26.39 0.65
N GLN A 60 19.75 -25.63 1.10
CA GLN A 60 18.41 -25.60 0.51
C GLN A 60 18.47 -25.11 -0.94
N PHE A 61 19.16 -24.00 -1.20
CA PHE A 61 19.35 -23.47 -2.54
C PHE A 61 20.05 -24.47 -3.48
N ARG A 62 21.12 -25.14 -3.04
CA ARG A 62 21.79 -26.19 -3.84
C ARG A 62 20.90 -27.41 -4.06
N PHE A 63 20.14 -27.81 -3.03
CA PHE A 63 19.21 -28.92 -3.10
C PHE A 63 18.10 -28.62 -4.11
N ASP A 64 17.45 -27.47 -4.00
CA ASP A 64 16.35 -27.05 -4.88
C ASP A 64 16.82 -26.85 -6.32
N MET A 65 17.98 -26.22 -6.54
CA MET A 65 18.54 -26.06 -7.89
C MET A 65 19.00 -27.40 -8.50
N GLY A 66 19.51 -28.31 -7.68
CA GLY A 66 19.87 -29.67 -8.10
C GLY A 66 18.64 -30.51 -8.45
N GLU A 67 17.62 -30.46 -7.59
CA GLU A 67 16.35 -31.13 -7.78
C GLU A 67 15.61 -30.59 -8.99
N GLN A 68 15.54 -29.27 -9.19
CA GLN A 68 14.88 -28.67 -10.34
C GLN A 68 15.56 -29.08 -11.66
N ARG A 69 16.90 -29.06 -11.74
CA ARG A 69 17.66 -29.55 -12.91
C ARG A 69 17.40 -31.04 -13.17
N SER A 70 17.36 -31.86 -12.12
CA SER A 70 17.08 -33.30 -12.21
C SER A 70 15.63 -33.59 -12.60
N GLN A 71 14.66 -32.88 -12.03
CA GLN A 71 13.23 -33.05 -12.29
C GLN A 71 12.85 -32.56 -13.68
N ILE A 72 13.43 -31.47 -14.17
CA ILE A 72 13.24 -31.00 -15.56
C ILE A 72 13.79 -32.05 -16.53
N ALA A 73 15.03 -32.50 -16.34
CA ALA A 73 15.63 -33.54 -17.17
C ALA A 73 14.83 -34.86 -17.13
N ASN A 74 14.30 -35.24 -15.97
CA ASN A 74 13.50 -36.45 -15.81
C ASN A 74 12.07 -36.31 -16.35
N ARG A 75 11.42 -35.15 -16.26
CA ARG A 75 10.10 -34.91 -16.85
C ARG A 75 10.17 -34.93 -18.37
N ILE A 76 11.18 -34.26 -18.94
CA ILE A 76 11.42 -34.27 -20.39
C ILE A 76 11.68 -35.70 -20.86
N ARG A 77 12.54 -36.47 -20.17
CA ARG A 77 12.81 -37.88 -20.55
C ARG A 77 11.63 -38.82 -20.36
N ARG A 78 10.82 -38.70 -19.30
CA ARG A 78 9.74 -39.67 -19.00
C ARG A 78 8.42 -39.38 -19.70
N LYS A 79 8.05 -38.11 -19.83
CA LYS A 79 6.76 -37.72 -20.41
C LYS A 79 6.86 -37.53 -21.91
N ALA A 80 7.95 -36.92 -22.38
CA ALA A 80 8.09 -36.55 -23.78
C ALA A 80 9.10 -37.45 -24.50
N GLY A 81 10.10 -38.00 -23.82
CA GLY A 81 11.14 -38.83 -24.43
C GLY A 81 10.66 -40.02 -25.30
N PRO A 82 9.66 -40.83 -24.88
CA PRO A 82 9.19 -41.94 -25.71
C PRO A 82 8.51 -41.48 -27.00
N GLU A 83 7.72 -40.40 -26.92
CA GLU A 83 6.96 -39.85 -28.05
C GLU A 83 7.84 -38.98 -28.96
N ILE A 84 8.79 -38.24 -28.40
CA ILE A 84 9.71 -37.34 -29.12
C ILE A 84 10.78 -38.12 -29.90
N PHE A 85 11.32 -39.19 -29.30
CA PHE A 85 12.42 -39.96 -29.91
C PHE A 85 11.96 -41.31 -30.46
N ASP A 86 10.64 -41.55 -30.48
CA ASP A 86 9.99 -42.79 -30.94
C ASP A 86 10.69 -44.05 -30.39
N CYS A 87 10.94 -44.05 -29.07
CA CYS A 87 11.63 -45.13 -28.37
C CYS A 87 10.74 -45.68 -27.27
N THR A 88 10.89 -46.97 -26.94
CA THR A 88 10.01 -47.58 -25.95
C THR A 88 10.36 -47.06 -24.55
N LYS A 89 9.38 -47.06 -23.64
CA LYS A 89 9.64 -46.72 -22.22
C LYS A 89 10.75 -47.57 -21.61
N GLN A 90 10.99 -48.80 -22.10
CA GLN A 90 12.08 -49.67 -21.65
C GLN A 90 13.47 -49.18 -22.10
N ASP A 91 13.59 -48.61 -23.30
CA ASP A 91 14.86 -48.08 -23.80
C ASP A 91 15.38 -46.91 -22.94
N LEU A 92 14.45 -46.09 -22.43
CA LEU A 92 14.74 -44.95 -21.54
C LEU A 92 15.07 -45.37 -20.10
N LEU A 93 14.59 -46.54 -19.67
CA LEU A 93 14.88 -47.10 -18.35
C LEU A 93 16.20 -47.86 -18.32
N SER A 94 16.71 -48.28 -19.48
CA SER A 94 17.98 -48.98 -19.58
C SER A 94 19.19 -48.08 -19.25
N ARG A 95 20.09 -48.61 -18.41
CA ARG A 95 21.36 -47.96 -18.02
C ARG A 95 22.52 -48.26 -18.97
N SER A 96 22.35 -49.19 -19.91
CA SER A 96 23.44 -49.59 -20.81
C SER A 96 23.70 -48.54 -21.89
N SER A 97 24.96 -48.34 -22.25
CA SER A 97 25.35 -47.41 -23.33
C SER A 97 24.84 -47.84 -24.71
N GLN A 98 24.74 -49.15 -24.97
CA GLN A 98 24.33 -49.70 -26.27
C GLN A 98 22.85 -49.50 -26.54
N SER A 99 21.98 -49.65 -25.54
CA SER A 99 20.54 -49.41 -25.68
C SER A 99 20.18 -47.92 -25.85
N ARG A 100 21.13 -46.99 -25.62
CA ARG A 100 20.91 -45.53 -25.77
C ARG A 100 21.37 -44.99 -27.13
N LYS A 101 21.96 -45.83 -27.98
CA LYS A 101 22.44 -45.45 -29.32
C LYS A 101 21.30 -44.96 -30.24
N PRO A 102 20.13 -45.63 -30.31
CA PRO A 102 19.02 -45.18 -31.16
C PRO A 102 18.44 -43.83 -30.73
N MET A 103 18.38 -43.57 -29.42
CA MET A 103 17.93 -42.28 -28.88
C MET A 103 18.88 -41.15 -29.29
N ARG A 104 20.20 -41.37 -29.25
CA ARG A 104 21.18 -40.35 -29.63
C ARG A 104 21.11 -40.01 -31.11
N GLU A 105 20.94 -41.02 -31.96
CA GLU A 105 20.80 -40.82 -33.41
C GLU A 105 19.51 -40.03 -33.73
N ARG A 106 18.41 -40.29 -33.01
CA ARG A 106 17.12 -39.60 -33.23
C ARG A 106 16.98 -38.23 -32.58
N VAL A 107 17.76 -37.93 -31.53
CA VAL A 107 17.88 -36.56 -30.99
C VAL A 107 18.41 -35.62 -32.07
N CYS A 108 19.36 -36.10 -32.90
CA CYS A 108 19.87 -35.33 -34.05
C CYS A 108 18.79 -35.10 -35.13
N ASP A 109 17.83 -36.01 -35.28
CA ASP A 109 16.73 -35.86 -36.24
C ASP A 109 15.60 -34.94 -35.72
N PHE A 110 15.35 -34.92 -34.40
CA PHE A 110 14.30 -34.09 -33.79
C PHE A 110 14.67 -32.59 -33.75
N GLU A 111 15.95 -32.25 -33.65
CA GLU A 111 16.46 -30.87 -33.76
C GLU A 111 16.17 -30.25 -35.15
N MET A 112 15.97 -31.06 -36.20
CA MET A 112 15.54 -30.59 -37.51
C MET A 112 14.04 -30.24 -37.61
N ILE A 113 13.19 -30.76 -36.71
CA ILE A 113 11.72 -30.64 -36.83
C ILE A 113 11.18 -29.47 -35.99
N LEU A 114 11.77 -29.18 -34.84
CA LEU A 114 11.32 -28.10 -33.93
C LEU A 114 11.43 -26.70 -34.55
N SER A 115 12.33 -26.50 -35.50
CA SER A 115 12.48 -25.25 -36.27
C SER A 115 11.28 -24.94 -37.18
N SER A 116 10.32 -25.85 -37.33
CA SER A 116 9.17 -25.70 -38.24
C SER A 116 7.87 -25.25 -37.57
N HIS A 117 7.73 -25.39 -36.25
CA HIS A 117 6.41 -25.37 -35.60
C HIS A 117 6.09 -24.13 -34.72
N GLU A 118 7.03 -23.20 -34.54
CA GLU A 118 6.88 -22.04 -33.64
C GLU A 118 6.08 -20.84 -34.25
N ARG A 119 5.27 -21.09 -35.30
CA ARG A 119 4.58 -20.05 -36.09
C ARG A 119 3.10 -19.80 -35.78
N LEU A 120 2.47 -20.50 -34.85
CA LEU A 120 1.03 -20.36 -34.61
C LEU A 120 0.75 -20.46 -33.12
N GLU A 121 0.39 -19.33 -32.48
CA GLU A 121 -0.58 -19.18 -31.36
C GLU A 121 -0.22 -18.00 -30.44
N THR A 122 -0.81 -16.82 -30.69
CA THR A 122 -1.07 -15.81 -29.65
C THR A 122 -2.36 -15.05 -29.98
N HIS A 123 -3.50 -15.50 -29.46
CA HIS A 123 -4.68 -14.67 -29.15
C HIS A 123 -5.63 -15.50 -28.27
N ASP A 124 -5.93 -15.03 -27.04
CA ASP A 124 -7.31 -14.81 -26.58
C ASP A 124 -7.41 -14.26 -25.15
N GLU A 125 -8.38 -13.36 -25.00
CA GLU A 125 -8.73 -12.48 -23.88
C GLU A 125 -9.45 -13.18 -22.73
N TRP A 126 -9.46 -12.56 -21.54
CA TRP A 126 -10.53 -12.73 -20.54
C TRP A 126 -10.87 -11.40 -19.86
N ASN A 127 -12.11 -10.93 -20.11
CA ASN A 127 -12.80 -9.85 -19.40
C ASN A 127 -13.82 -10.47 -18.42
N LEU A 128 -13.81 -10.04 -17.15
CA LEU A 128 -14.91 -10.31 -16.20
C LEU A 128 -15.27 -9.02 -15.46
N GLY A 129 -16.52 -8.59 -15.61
CA GLY A 129 -17.10 -7.43 -14.93
C GLY A 129 -17.64 -7.76 -13.52
N PRO A 130 -17.98 -6.75 -12.72
CA PRO A 130 -18.36 -6.93 -11.32
C PRO A 130 -19.89 -7.04 -11.11
N PRO A 131 -20.36 -7.68 -10.02
CA PRO A 131 -21.78 -7.76 -9.70
C PRO A 131 -22.25 -6.62 -8.77
N SER A 132 -23.53 -6.30 -8.91
CA SER A 132 -24.30 -5.30 -8.15
C SER A 132 -24.84 -5.86 -6.82
N ASN A 133 -25.11 -4.97 -5.87
CA ASN A 133 -25.61 -5.30 -4.53
C ASN A 133 -26.87 -4.45 -4.19
N PRO A 134 -27.91 -4.98 -3.53
CA PRO A 134 -29.16 -4.26 -3.30
C PRO A 134 -29.32 -3.72 -1.86
N SER A 135 -30.12 -2.66 -1.78
CA SER A 135 -30.50 -1.83 -0.63
C SER A 135 -31.46 -2.50 0.37
N GLN A 136 -31.44 -2.07 1.64
CA GLN A 136 -32.62 -2.13 2.53
C GLN A 136 -32.71 -0.91 3.49
N GLN A 137 -33.93 -0.39 3.62
CA GLN A 137 -34.38 0.69 4.51
C GLN A 137 -35.02 0.12 5.79
N VAL A 138 -34.91 0.83 6.92
CA VAL A 138 -35.69 0.56 8.14
C VAL A 138 -36.17 1.89 8.74
N THR A 139 -37.47 1.96 9.09
CA THR A 139 -38.16 3.03 9.84
C THR A 139 -38.43 2.59 11.29
N PRO A 140 -38.60 3.53 12.26
CA PRO A 140 -39.19 3.17 13.56
C PRO A 140 -40.43 3.99 13.94
N GLN A 141 -41.38 3.29 14.60
CA GLN A 141 -42.57 3.80 15.28
C GLN A 141 -42.27 4.17 16.75
N ALA A 142 -42.99 5.16 17.29
CA ALA A 142 -42.93 5.60 18.68
C ALA A 142 -44.25 5.33 19.42
N SER A 143 -44.15 4.93 20.70
CA SER A 143 -45.26 4.67 21.61
C SER A 143 -45.21 5.60 22.85
N ALA A 144 -46.39 5.99 23.34
CA ALA A 144 -46.61 6.93 24.43
C ALA A 144 -47.17 6.22 25.68
N HIS A 145 -46.85 6.73 26.87
CA HIS A 145 -47.51 6.37 28.14
C HIS A 145 -47.68 7.57 29.10
N PRO A 146 -48.63 7.53 30.07
CA PRO A 146 -49.20 8.74 30.67
C PRO A 146 -49.22 8.83 32.23
N PHE A 147 -49.47 10.05 32.75
CA PHE A 147 -50.02 10.48 34.07
C PHE A 147 -49.18 10.19 35.36
N PRO A 148 -49.38 10.86 36.54
CA PRO A 148 -50.66 11.36 37.10
C PRO A 148 -50.68 12.70 37.89
N SER A 149 -51.91 13.06 38.28
CA SER A 149 -52.43 14.25 38.95
C SER A 149 -52.47 14.10 40.48
N SER A 150 -52.36 15.21 41.22
CA SER A 150 -52.59 15.26 42.68
C SER A 150 -53.40 16.48 43.12
N THR A 151 -54.36 16.23 44.02
CA THR A 151 -55.35 17.11 44.68
C THR A 151 -54.75 17.95 45.83
N PRO A 152 -55.37 19.09 46.24
CA PRO A 152 -54.97 19.80 47.45
C PRO A 152 -55.97 19.64 48.62
N VAL A 153 -55.39 19.68 49.82
CA VAL A 153 -56.00 19.55 51.16
C VAL A 153 -56.39 20.92 51.72
N LEU A 154 -57.60 21.03 52.29
CA LEU A 154 -58.10 22.21 53.01
C LEU A 154 -57.58 22.22 54.46
N SER A 155 -57.08 23.37 54.93
CA SER A 155 -56.66 23.60 56.32
C SER A 155 -57.39 24.77 56.98
N ARG A 156 -57.65 24.57 58.28
CA ARG A 156 -58.50 25.30 59.23
C ARG A 156 -58.04 26.74 59.53
N SER A 157 -59.02 27.62 59.73
CA SER A 157 -58.87 28.95 60.35
C SER A 157 -59.14 28.90 61.87
N VAL A 158 -58.36 29.69 62.62
CA VAL A 158 -58.46 29.88 64.09
C VAL A 158 -59.18 31.23 64.37
N PRO A 159 -60.03 31.35 65.41
CA PRO A 159 -60.76 32.59 65.70
C PRO A 159 -59.90 33.60 66.49
N LEU A 160 -60.02 34.88 66.15
CA LEU A 160 -59.44 36.02 66.87
C LEU A 160 -60.46 36.66 67.85
N PRO A 161 -59.99 37.30 68.94
CA PRO A 161 -60.84 37.85 70.01
C PRO A 161 -61.55 39.18 69.63
N PRO A 162 -62.63 39.54 70.35
CA PRO A 162 -63.49 40.68 70.03
C PRO A 162 -62.82 42.03 70.31
N ARG A 163 -63.03 43.00 69.41
CA ARG A 163 -62.57 44.39 69.53
C ARG A 163 -63.72 45.34 69.90
N ASP A 164 -63.33 46.31 70.71
CA ASP A 164 -64.03 47.43 71.33
C ASP A 164 -64.81 48.34 70.33
N PRO A 165 -66.12 48.62 70.54
CA PRO A 165 -66.96 49.33 69.58
C PRO A 165 -67.05 50.82 69.90
N SER A 166 -66.10 51.66 69.41
CA SER A 166 -66.26 53.14 69.44
C SER A 166 -65.45 53.92 68.40
N ARG A 167 -64.95 53.28 67.33
CA ARG A 167 -64.45 53.98 66.14
C ARG A 167 -65.09 53.34 64.92
N LEU A 168 -65.77 54.14 64.08
CA LEU A 168 -66.17 53.72 62.73
C LEU A 168 -64.88 53.40 61.95
N PHE A 169 -64.40 52.17 62.09
CA PHE A 169 -63.16 51.68 61.51
C PHE A 169 -63.43 51.43 60.03
N VAL A 170 -63.20 52.44 59.21
CA VAL A 170 -63.26 52.26 57.77
C VAL A 170 -62.02 51.44 57.36
N PRO A 171 -62.20 50.24 56.79
CA PRO A 171 -61.07 49.40 56.40
C PRO A 171 -60.24 50.13 55.35
N CYS A 172 -58.93 50.22 55.57
CA CYS A 172 -58.02 50.80 54.59
C CYS A 172 -58.06 49.97 53.31
N PRO A 173 -58.34 50.59 52.15
CA PRO A 173 -58.39 49.85 50.89
C PRO A 173 -57.00 49.38 50.43
N GLY A 174 -55.91 49.91 51.02
CA GLY A 174 -54.54 49.67 50.55
C GLY A 174 -54.23 50.43 49.26
N ILE A 175 -52.97 50.39 48.83
CA ILE A 175 -52.58 50.99 47.54
C ILE A 175 -52.89 50.02 46.41
N PRO A 176 -53.48 50.48 45.28
CA PRO A 176 -53.62 49.64 44.11
C PRO A 176 -52.23 49.27 43.57
N ILE A 177 -52.04 47.98 43.27
CA ILE A 177 -50.85 47.51 42.56
C ILE A 177 -51.17 47.61 41.08
N GLU A 178 -50.77 48.71 40.46
CA GLU A 178 -50.77 48.79 39.00
C GLU A 178 -49.78 47.75 38.48
N TRP A 179 -50.19 46.96 37.49
CA TRP A 179 -49.38 45.87 36.97
C TRP A 179 -49.53 45.79 35.47
N ASP A 180 -48.50 46.27 34.79
CA ASP A 180 -48.36 46.36 33.34
C ASP A 180 -47.70 45.12 32.73
N ALA A 181 -46.98 44.33 33.54
CA ALA A 181 -46.31 43.11 33.12
C ALA A 181 -47.29 41.92 33.00
N HIS A 182 -48.06 41.85 31.91
CA HIS A 182 -49.00 40.76 31.62
C HIS A 182 -49.99 40.45 32.76
N THR A 183 -50.48 39.19 32.86
CA THR A 183 -51.41 38.78 33.91
C THR A 183 -50.72 38.78 35.26
N PHE A 184 -51.19 39.63 36.19
CA PHE A 184 -50.69 39.73 37.56
C PHE A 184 -50.46 38.36 38.22
N TYR A 185 -51.38 37.41 38.03
CA TYR A 185 -51.31 36.08 38.64
C TYR A 185 -50.15 35.20 38.17
N THR A 186 -49.56 35.48 37.02
CA THR A 186 -48.48 34.66 36.46
C THR A 186 -47.11 35.34 36.58
N THR A 187 -47.10 36.68 36.56
CA THR A 187 -45.88 37.48 36.62
C THR A 187 -45.60 38.07 38.00
N TYR A 188 -46.54 38.03 38.94
CA TYR A 188 -46.27 38.40 40.33
C TYR A 188 -45.59 37.24 41.10
N PRO A 189 -44.48 37.48 41.83
CA PRO A 189 -43.79 36.46 42.60
C PRO A 189 -44.49 36.19 43.94
N PHE A 190 -45.54 35.37 43.93
CA PHE A 190 -46.32 35.04 45.13
C PHE A 190 -45.50 34.40 46.26
N GLN A 191 -44.36 33.79 45.92
CA GLN A 191 -43.43 33.18 46.86
C GLN A 191 -42.84 34.18 47.87
N LEU A 192 -42.83 35.49 47.54
CA LEU A 192 -42.42 36.55 48.48
C LEU A 192 -43.35 36.67 49.70
N HIS A 193 -44.54 36.08 49.67
CA HIS A 193 -45.47 36.05 50.81
C HIS A 193 -45.35 34.77 51.62
N SER A 194 -44.44 33.86 51.25
CA SER A 194 -44.18 32.67 52.07
C SER A 194 -43.53 33.09 53.40
N PRO A 195 -43.97 32.53 54.54
CA PRO A 195 -43.34 32.80 55.84
C PRO A 195 -41.84 32.47 55.88
N ASN A 196 -41.40 31.60 54.98
CA ASN A 196 -40.03 31.13 54.87
C ASN A 196 -39.22 31.88 53.78
N ALA A 197 -39.80 32.89 53.13
CA ALA A 197 -39.08 33.65 52.11
C ALA A 197 -37.97 34.48 52.76
N LYS A 198 -36.76 34.41 52.19
CA LYS A 198 -35.63 35.23 52.67
C LYS A 198 -35.88 36.72 52.48
N ASN A 199 -36.60 37.07 51.41
CA ASN A 199 -37.01 38.42 51.09
C ASN A 199 -38.54 38.49 51.12
N CYS A 200 -39.14 38.55 52.31
CA CYS A 200 -40.60 38.72 52.39
C CYS A 200 -41.04 40.06 51.79
N ALA A 201 -42.16 40.07 51.08
CA ALA A 201 -42.79 41.33 50.70
C ALA A 201 -43.13 42.13 51.98
N PRO A 202 -42.85 43.44 52.05
CA PRO A 202 -43.11 44.23 53.25
C PRO A 202 -44.60 44.58 53.44
N TYR A 203 -45.49 43.86 52.75
CA TYR A 203 -46.92 44.11 52.69
C TYR A 203 -47.71 42.82 52.51
N ASP A 204 -48.94 42.84 53.01
CA ASP A 204 -49.95 41.83 52.74
C ASP A 204 -50.59 42.13 51.38
N LEU A 205 -50.62 41.13 50.50
CA LEU A 205 -51.33 41.21 49.23
C LEU A 205 -52.81 40.90 49.45
N MET A 206 -53.70 41.79 49.02
CA MET A 206 -55.15 41.60 49.06
C MET A 206 -55.75 41.83 47.68
N ILE A 207 -56.90 41.21 47.40
CA ILE A 207 -57.64 41.42 46.15
C ILE A 207 -58.98 42.06 46.51
N VAL A 208 -59.22 43.30 46.05
CA VAL A 208 -60.46 44.02 46.30
C VAL A 208 -61.09 44.33 44.96
N SER A 209 -62.28 43.78 44.71
CA SER A 209 -63.02 43.93 43.44
C SER A 209 -62.18 43.53 42.21
N GLY A 210 -61.38 42.46 42.34
CA GLY A 210 -60.52 41.95 41.26
C GLY A 210 -59.22 42.73 41.05
N ILE A 211 -59.00 43.83 41.77
CA ILE A 211 -57.77 44.65 41.69
C ILE A 211 -56.83 44.23 42.82
N PRO A 212 -55.59 43.81 42.53
CA PRO A 212 -54.60 43.53 43.56
C PRO A 212 -54.18 44.81 44.27
N ARG A 213 -54.11 44.77 45.59
CA ARG A 213 -53.76 45.91 46.45
C ARG A 213 -52.74 45.49 47.51
N ALA A 214 -51.78 46.35 47.77
CA ALA A 214 -50.80 46.16 48.84
C ALA A 214 -51.26 46.86 50.12
N ARG A 215 -51.24 46.14 51.24
CA ARG A 215 -51.57 46.67 52.56
C ARG A 215 -50.42 46.46 53.52
N SER A 216 -50.02 47.51 54.23
CA SER A 216 -48.98 47.39 55.25
C SER A 216 -49.49 46.54 56.41
N PRO A 217 -48.68 45.63 56.98
CA PRO A 217 -49.05 44.94 58.22
C PRO A 217 -49.27 45.92 59.39
N GLN A 218 -48.71 47.13 59.30
CA GLN A 218 -48.91 48.24 60.25
C GLN A 218 -50.02 49.21 59.82
N CYS A 219 -51.02 48.74 59.08
CA CYS A 219 -52.09 49.59 58.56
C CYS A 219 -52.93 50.24 59.67
N LEU A 220 -53.11 51.57 59.61
CA LEU A 220 -53.82 52.36 60.63
C LEU A 220 -55.33 52.56 60.35
N GLY A 221 -55.88 51.98 59.28
CA GLY A 221 -57.26 52.22 58.82
C GLY A 221 -57.33 53.23 57.66
N GLY A 222 -58.44 53.28 56.93
CA GLY A 222 -58.61 54.19 55.79
C GLY A 222 -58.85 55.63 56.23
N ILE A 223 -58.40 56.60 55.43
CA ILE A 223 -58.75 58.01 55.64
C ILE A 223 -59.94 58.31 54.74
N VAL A 224 -61.08 58.68 55.32
CA VAL A 224 -62.25 59.11 54.54
C VAL A 224 -61.98 60.53 54.04
N THR A 225 -61.84 60.68 52.72
CA THR A 225 -61.79 61.98 52.06
C THR A 225 -63.07 62.20 51.26
N ILE A 226 -63.26 63.42 50.75
CA ILE A 226 -64.42 63.79 49.92
C ILE A 226 -64.48 62.95 48.63
N GLU A 227 -63.33 62.43 48.17
CA GLU A 227 -63.17 61.60 46.97
C GLU A 227 -63.27 60.09 47.26
N GLY A 228 -63.63 59.69 48.49
CA GLY A 228 -63.73 58.30 48.92
C GLY A 228 -62.68 57.90 49.95
N ILE A 229 -62.49 56.59 50.15
CA ILE A 229 -61.56 56.07 51.16
C ILE A 229 -60.16 56.02 50.56
N GLN A 230 -59.23 56.79 51.12
CA GLN A 230 -57.83 56.83 50.68
C GLN A 230 -56.95 55.90 51.54
N PRO A 231 -55.84 55.37 50.97
CA PRO A 231 -54.89 54.57 51.74
C PRO A 231 -54.21 55.40 52.83
N CYS A 232 -53.99 54.81 54.01
CA CYS A 232 -53.22 55.49 55.06
C CYS A 232 -51.75 55.69 54.65
N ALA A 233 -51.08 56.64 55.30
CA ALA A 233 -49.68 56.98 55.04
C ALA A 233 -48.71 55.77 55.06
N LYS A 234 -48.97 54.76 55.91
CA LYS A 234 -48.18 53.52 55.96
C LYS A 234 -48.37 52.66 54.70
N CYS A 235 -49.60 52.54 54.20
CA CYS A 235 -49.86 51.85 52.93
C CYS A 235 -49.32 52.65 51.74
N SER A 236 -49.44 53.98 51.74
CA SER A 236 -48.95 54.84 50.65
C SER A 236 -47.43 54.78 50.46
N ARG A 237 -46.65 54.47 51.51
CA ARG A 237 -45.19 54.29 51.43
C ARG A 237 -44.77 53.01 50.71
N LEU A 238 -45.65 52.01 50.61
CA LEU A 238 -45.35 50.74 49.94
C LEU A 238 -45.23 50.86 48.42
N THR A 239 -45.57 52.01 47.83
CA THR A 239 -45.46 52.26 46.38
C THR A 239 -44.05 51.99 45.87
N LEU A 240 -43.01 52.34 46.65
CA LEU A 240 -41.63 52.06 46.29
C LEU A 240 -41.35 50.54 46.25
N ASP A 241 -41.78 49.80 47.28
CA ASP A 241 -41.59 48.34 47.37
C ASP A 241 -42.34 47.59 46.27
N VAL A 242 -43.57 48.03 45.96
CA VAL A 242 -44.38 47.50 44.85
C VAL A 242 -43.68 47.74 43.52
N ASN A 243 -43.13 48.94 43.29
CA ASN A 243 -42.39 49.26 42.07
C ASN A 243 -41.09 48.45 41.95
N ILE A 244 -40.40 48.15 43.05
CA ILE A 244 -39.21 47.28 43.05
C ILE A 244 -39.61 45.86 42.63
N ILE A 245 -40.67 45.29 43.20
CA ILE A 245 -41.15 43.95 42.86
C ILE A 245 -41.64 43.90 41.40
N ARG A 246 -42.34 44.95 40.94
CA ARG A 246 -42.73 45.12 39.53
C ARG A 246 -41.52 45.13 38.61
N GLY A 247 -40.49 45.92 38.95
CA GLY A 247 -39.24 45.99 38.19
C GLY A 247 -38.48 44.67 38.15
N ARG A 248 -38.60 43.81 39.18
CA ARG A 248 -38.06 42.43 39.16
C ARG A 248 -38.88 41.51 38.26
N ALA A 249 -40.20 41.56 38.35
CA ALA A 249 -41.08 40.76 37.50
C ALA A 249 -40.89 41.04 35.99
N ALA A 250 -40.54 42.28 35.63
CA ALA A 250 -40.27 42.66 34.26
C ALA A 250 -38.88 42.23 33.73
N ARG A 251 -37.94 41.82 34.59
CA ARG A 251 -36.59 41.40 34.17
C ARG A 251 -36.56 39.96 33.67
N SER A 252 -35.59 39.61 32.83
CA SER A 252 -35.29 38.21 32.54
C SER A 252 -34.87 37.47 33.82
N PHE A 253 -35.32 36.21 33.96
CA PHE A 253 -35.01 35.36 35.11
C PHE A 253 -33.50 35.15 35.31
N GLU A 254 -32.69 35.34 34.26
CA GLU A 254 -31.22 35.21 34.31
C GLU A 254 -30.55 36.24 35.23
N HIS A 255 -31.20 37.39 35.45
CA HIS A 255 -30.68 38.49 36.26
C HIS A 255 -31.16 38.44 37.72
N ILE A 256 -32.00 37.47 38.08
CA ILE A 256 -32.59 37.35 39.40
C ILE A 256 -31.94 36.15 40.09
N ARG A 257 -31.14 36.44 41.12
CA ARG A 257 -30.34 35.43 41.83
C ARG A 257 -31.16 34.54 42.75
N ASP A 258 -32.15 35.11 43.44
CA ASP A 258 -32.99 34.37 44.38
C ASP A 258 -34.17 33.72 43.67
N HIS A 259 -34.37 32.42 43.90
CA HIS A 259 -35.48 31.68 43.33
C HIS A 259 -36.86 32.12 43.86
N ASN A 260 -36.90 32.66 45.09
CA ASN A 260 -38.15 33.15 45.68
C ASN A 260 -38.63 34.47 45.08
N ASP A 261 -37.74 35.18 44.38
CA ASP A 261 -38.04 36.45 43.71
C ASP A 261 -38.56 36.24 42.28
N LEU A 262 -38.55 35.01 41.77
CA LEU A 262 -39.01 34.68 40.43
C LEU A 262 -40.53 34.51 40.38
N SER A 263 -41.17 35.08 39.37
CA SER A 263 -42.57 34.84 39.08
C SER A 263 -42.83 33.44 38.52
N SER A 264 -44.10 33.01 38.48
CA SER A 264 -44.48 31.72 37.87
C SER A 264 -44.03 31.62 36.42
N ASP A 265 -44.19 32.69 35.63
CA ASP A 265 -43.76 32.71 34.23
C ASP A 265 -42.23 32.66 34.09
N GLN A 266 -41.50 33.41 34.91
CA GLN A 266 -40.04 33.36 34.95
C GLN A 266 -39.53 31.97 35.36
N LEU A 267 -40.19 31.30 36.32
CA LEU A 267 -39.88 29.92 36.71
C LEU A 267 -40.16 28.93 35.58
N ARG A 268 -41.28 29.06 34.86
CA ARG A 268 -41.57 28.23 33.69
C ARG A 268 -40.54 28.43 32.60
N ALA A 269 -40.18 29.68 32.30
CA ALA A 269 -39.12 30.00 31.33
C ALA A 269 -37.77 29.38 31.74
N LYS A 270 -37.39 29.51 33.02
CA LYS A 270 -36.18 28.89 33.57
C LYS A 270 -36.22 27.37 33.44
N VAL A 271 -37.35 26.73 33.72
CA VAL A 271 -37.55 25.28 33.56
C VAL A 271 -37.40 24.87 32.10
N THR A 272 -37.97 25.61 31.16
CA THR A 272 -37.81 25.36 29.72
C THR A 272 -36.34 25.45 29.32
N VAL A 273 -35.64 26.52 29.69
CA VAL A 273 -34.21 26.69 29.37
C VAL A 273 -33.34 25.57 29.97
N VAL A 274 -33.62 25.16 31.21
CA VAL A 274 -32.90 24.03 31.84
C VAL A 274 -33.23 22.72 31.12
N LYS A 275 -34.50 22.48 30.75
CA LYS A 275 -34.90 21.28 29.98
C LYS A 275 -34.20 21.25 28.63
N ASP A 276 -34.15 22.37 27.92
CA ASP A 276 -33.45 22.48 26.63
C ASP A 276 -31.97 22.19 26.79
N LYS A 277 -31.33 22.76 27.82
CA LYS A 277 -29.92 22.47 28.14
C LYS A 277 -29.68 20.99 28.46
N VAL A 278 -30.57 20.37 29.24
CA VAL A 278 -30.49 18.92 29.54
C VAL A 278 -30.65 18.11 28.26
N ASN A 279 -31.57 18.47 27.38
CA ASN A 279 -31.76 17.80 26.09
C ASN A 279 -30.54 17.97 25.18
N THR A 280 -29.97 19.18 25.09
CA THR A 280 -28.71 19.42 24.37
C THR A 280 -27.57 18.56 24.91
N LEU A 281 -27.44 18.46 26.25
CA LEU A 281 -26.41 17.63 26.86
C LEU A 281 -26.65 16.12 26.63
N ARG A 282 -27.91 15.67 26.62
CA ARG A 282 -28.27 14.29 26.28
C ARG A 282 -27.92 13.94 24.84
N LEU A 283 -28.21 14.84 23.89
CA LEU A 283 -27.83 14.66 22.49
C LEU A 283 -26.31 14.59 22.32
N LYS A 284 -25.57 15.52 22.95
CA LYS A 284 -24.10 15.49 22.95
C LYS A 284 -23.54 14.20 23.55
N LYS A 285 -24.14 13.69 24.62
CA LYS A 285 -23.75 12.40 25.21
C LYS A 285 -23.95 11.26 24.20
N LEU A 286 -25.10 11.21 23.53
CA LEU A 286 -25.40 10.19 22.53
C LEU A 286 -24.41 10.24 21.35
N ASP A 287 -24.09 11.44 20.86
CA ASP A 287 -23.10 11.62 19.79
C ASP A 287 -21.71 11.11 20.20
N LEU A 288 -21.31 11.38 21.45
CA LEU A 288 -20.06 10.88 22.01
C LEU A 288 -20.06 9.35 22.17
N GLU A 289 -21.17 8.75 22.60
CA GLU A 289 -21.30 7.29 22.70
C GLU A 289 -21.19 6.62 21.32
N VAL A 290 -21.86 7.17 20.30
CA VAL A 290 -21.74 6.68 18.92
C VAL A 290 -20.31 6.85 18.38
N SER A 291 -19.67 7.98 18.66
CA SER A 291 -18.28 8.21 18.28
C SER A 291 -17.33 7.21 18.95
N LEU A 292 -17.52 6.94 20.25
CA LEU A 292 -16.75 5.95 21.01
C LEU A 292 -16.93 4.54 20.44
N GLN A 293 -18.16 4.14 20.13
CA GLN A 293 -18.45 2.83 19.51
C GLN A 293 -17.73 2.68 18.16
N ARG A 294 -17.75 3.73 17.32
CA ARG A 294 -17.02 3.72 16.04
C ARG A 294 -15.51 3.62 16.24
N ALA A 295 -14.96 4.32 17.24
CA ALA A 295 -13.53 4.23 17.56
C ALA A 295 -13.14 2.84 18.07
N GLN A 296 -13.98 2.21 18.92
CA GLN A 296 -13.77 0.85 19.40
C GLN A 296 -13.85 -0.19 18.27
N ALA A 297 -14.79 -0.03 17.33
CA ALA A 297 -14.87 -0.89 16.16
C ALA A 297 -13.59 -0.81 15.31
N ARG A 298 -13.12 0.40 15.00
CA ARG A 298 -11.86 0.61 14.27
C ARG A 298 -10.65 0.00 15.00
N LEU A 299 -10.57 0.19 16.32
CA LEU A 299 -9.49 -0.41 17.11
C LEU A 299 -9.51 -1.94 17.02
N SER A 300 -10.69 -2.55 17.06
CA SER A 300 -10.86 -3.99 16.93
C SER A 300 -10.40 -4.51 15.56
N GLU A 301 -10.74 -3.80 14.47
CA GLU A 301 -10.26 -4.12 13.12
C GLU A 301 -8.72 -4.07 13.02
N TRP A 302 -8.09 -3.05 13.62
CA TRP A 302 -6.63 -2.95 13.66
C TRP A 302 -5.98 -4.06 14.48
N ILE A 303 -6.56 -4.42 15.63
CA ILE A 303 -6.08 -5.54 16.44
C ILE A 303 -6.15 -6.85 15.65
N GLU A 304 -7.26 -7.11 14.95
CA GLU A 304 -7.41 -8.29 14.10
C GLU A 304 -6.36 -8.34 12.99
N LEU A 305 -6.12 -7.20 12.33
CA LEU A 305 -5.09 -7.07 11.30
C LEU A 305 -3.69 -7.37 11.85
N PHE A 306 -3.29 -6.76 12.97
CA PHE A 306 -1.98 -7.00 13.56
C PHE A 306 -1.83 -8.43 14.07
N HIS A 307 -2.88 -8.99 14.64
CA HIS A 307 -2.89 -10.38 15.07
C HIS A 307 -2.72 -11.34 13.88
N PHE A 308 -3.44 -11.11 12.78
CA PHE A 308 -3.29 -11.89 11.54
C PHE A 308 -1.87 -11.79 10.96
N ILE A 309 -1.32 -10.58 10.88
CA ILE A 309 0.05 -10.34 10.41
C ILE A 309 1.07 -11.04 11.32
N GLY A 310 0.91 -10.92 12.64
CA GLY A 310 1.81 -11.52 13.62
C GLY A 310 1.86 -13.04 13.50
N GLN A 311 0.68 -13.68 13.38
CA GLN A 311 0.56 -15.13 13.22
C GLN A 311 1.08 -15.65 11.87
N ASN A 312 1.07 -14.83 10.82
CA ASN A 312 1.37 -15.25 9.45
C ASN A 312 2.57 -14.53 8.82
N SER A 313 3.42 -13.91 9.64
CA SER A 313 4.52 -13.04 9.20
C SER A 313 5.50 -13.70 8.22
N GLY A 314 5.72 -15.01 8.34
CA GLY A 314 6.57 -15.79 7.41
C GLY A 314 5.88 -16.27 6.13
N SER A 315 4.55 -16.19 6.05
CA SER A 315 3.75 -16.78 4.96
C SER A 315 3.05 -15.75 4.09
N ILE A 316 3.17 -14.45 4.37
CA ILE A 316 2.60 -13.38 3.55
C ILE A 316 3.74 -12.81 2.70
N PRO A 317 3.85 -13.21 1.40
CA PRO A 317 4.82 -12.59 0.51
C PRO A 317 4.57 -11.09 0.44
N PRO A 318 5.64 -10.33 0.18
CA PRO A 318 6.09 -9.18 0.93
C PRO A 318 4.98 -8.22 1.36
N LEU A 319 4.64 -8.31 2.64
CA LEU A 319 3.72 -7.44 3.34
C LEU A 319 4.01 -5.95 3.09
N HIS A 320 5.29 -5.56 2.98
CA HIS A 320 5.67 -4.16 2.73
C HIS A 320 5.09 -3.62 1.42
N ARG A 321 5.01 -4.43 0.36
CA ARG A 321 4.41 -3.99 -0.91
C ARG A 321 2.90 -3.85 -0.78
N LEU A 322 2.25 -4.78 -0.08
CA LEU A 322 0.82 -4.71 0.16
C LEU A 322 0.47 -3.45 0.95
N LEU A 323 1.24 -3.13 1.99
CA LEU A 323 1.07 -1.91 2.78
C LEU A 323 1.37 -0.64 1.96
N GLY A 324 2.40 -0.64 1.11
CA GLY A 324 2.66 0.47 0.19
C GLY A 324 1.51 0.69 -0.80
N ASN A 325 0.88 -0.38 -1.29
CA ASN A 325 -0.33 -0.28 -2.12
C ASN A 325 -1.51 0.28 -1.32
N ALA A 326 -1.69 -0.21 -0.10
CA ALA A 326 -2.75 0.24 0.80
C ALA A 326 -2.63 1.72 1.13
N GLU A 327 -1.42 2.22 1.37
CA GLU A 327 -1.15 3.64 1.61
C GLU A 327 -1.48 4.48 0.37
N LYS A 328 -0.95 4.09 -0.80
CA LYS A 328 -1.18 4.82 -2.06
C LYS A 328 -2.66 4.92 -2.44
N GLU A 329 -3.43 3.87 -2.17
CA GLU A 329 -4.83 3.76 -2.55
C GLU A 329 -5.81 4.08 -1.39
N GLY A 330 -5.30 4.45 -0.21
CA GLY A 330 -6.11 4.80 0.96
C GLY A 330 -7.00 3.66 1.50
N TRP A 331 -6.48 2.43 1.58
CA TRP A 331 -7.25 1.27 2.02
C TRP A 331 -7.59 1.32 3.53
N SER A 332 -8.79 0.86 3.90
CA SER A 332 -9.18 0.64 5.29
C SER A 332 -8.50 -0.59 5.89
N ALA A 333 -8.43 -0.69 7.22
CA ALA A 333 -7.87 -1.85 7.91
C ALA A 333 -8.52 -3.18 7.48
N THR A 334 -9.85 -3.20 7.33
CA THR A 334 -10.61 -4.36 6.84
C THR A 334 -10.20 -4.77 5.42
N LYS A 335 -10.00 -3.81 4.53
CA LYS A 335 -9.55 -4.10 3.17
C LYS A 335 -8.10 -4.60 3.16
N ILE A 336 -7.21 -4.01 3.96
CA ILE A 336 -5.84 -4.50 4.12
C ILE A 336 -5.87 -5.96 4.59
N LEU A 337 -6.69 -6.28 5.60
CA LEU A 337 -6.85 -7.63 6.11
C LEU A 337 -7.38 -8.62 5.05
N GLU A 338 -8.36 -8.21 4.25
CA GLU A 338 -8.86 -8.99 3.12
C GLU A 338 -7.75 -9.31 2.12
N TYR A 339 -6.98 -8.32 1.69
CA TYR A 339 -5.86 -8.55 0.77
C TYR A 339 -4.73 -9.37 1.40
N CYS A 340 -4.47 -9.24 2.70
CA CYS A 340 -3.55 -10.12 3.41
C CYS A 340 -4.03 -11.58 3.37
N ARG A 341 -5.33 -11.83 3.53
CA ARG A 341 -5.92 -13.18 3.39
C ARG A 341 -5.80 -13.71 1.97
N LEU A 342 -6.11 -12.89 0.96
CA LEU A 342 -5.93 -13.27 -0.46
C LEU A 342 -4.46 -13.57 -0.80
N ALA A 343 -3.52 -12.77 -0.28
CA ALA A 343 -2.09 -12.98 -0.48
C ALA A 343 -1.62 -14.28 0.19
N HIS A 344 -2.05 -14.53 1.42
CA HIS A 344 -1.76 -15.77 2.13
C HIS A 344 -2.30 -17.01 1.40
N ALA A 345 -3.49 -16.91 0.80
CA ALA A 345 -4.08 -17.96 -0.03
C ALA A 345 -3.44 -18.10 -1.43
N GLY A 346 -2.45 -17.27 -1.77
CA GLY A 346 -1.82 -17.25 -3.10
C GLY A 346 -2.71 -16.69 -4.22
N GLN A 347 -3.86 -16.11 -3.88
CA GLN A 347 -4.83 -15.54 -4.84
C GLN A 347 -4.48 -14.10 -5.23
N TYR A 348 -3.60 -13.45 -4.46
CA TYR A 348 -3.12 -12.09 -4.73
C TYR A 348 -1.60 -12.00 -4.65
N THR A 349 -0.98 -11.30 -5.59
CA THR A 349 0.46 -10.99 -5.58
C THR A 349 0.66 -9.50 -5.76
N ALA A 350 1.25 -8.83 -4.77
CA ALA A 350 1.53 -7.40 -4.85
C ALA A 350 2.66 -7.11 -5.86
N ARG A 351 2.37 -6.32 -6.90
CA ARG A 351 3.27 -6.06 -8.06
C ARG A 351 4.01 -4.71 -8.03
N ASN A 352 3.95 -3.96 -6.93
CA ASN A 352 4.65 -2.67 -6.82
C ASN A 352 6.07 -2.87 -6.31
N TYR A 353 6.95 -3.28 -7.22
CA TYR A 353 8.36 -3.52 -6.95
C TYR A 353 9.15 -2.22 -6.87
N THR A 354 10.04 -2.14 -5.89
CA THR A 354 11.03 -1.07 -5.79
C THR A 354 12.12 -1.23 -6.85
N GLN A 355 12.80 -0.13 -7.20
CA GLN A 355 13.94 -0.21 -8.14
C GLN A 355 15.03 -1.16 -7.64
N ALA A 356 15.28 -1.21 -6.33
CA ALA A 356 16.24 -2.14 -5.73
C ALA A 356 15.84 -3.61 -5.92
N GLU A 357 14.55 -3.95 -5.82
CA GLU A 357 14.05 -5.30 -6.10
C GLU A 357 14.19 -5.64 -7.60
N ILE A 358 13.94 -4.67 -8.49
CA ILE A 358 14.14 -4.83 -9.93
C ILE A 358 15.62 -5.05 -10.26
N ASP A 359 16.52 -4.25 -9.71
CA ASP A 359 17.97 -4.37 -9.88
C ASP A 359 18.50 -5.70 -9.35
N LEU A 360 18.03 -6.12 -8.17
CA LEU A 360 18.37 -7.42 -7.58
C LEU A 360 17.88 -8.57 -8.47
N ALA A 361 16.65 -8.50 -8.96
CA ALA A 361 16.10 -9.50 -9.87
C ALA A 361 16.86 -9.54 -11.19
N MET A 362 17.25 -8.39 -11.75
CA MET A 362 18.14 -8.36 -12.92
C MET A 362 19.48 -9.02 -12.62
N LEU A 363 20.13 -8.70 -11.50
CA LEU A 363 21.40 -9.29 -11.11
C LEU A 363 21.30 -10.82 -10.98
N ILE A 364 20.24 -11.31 -10.34
CA ILE A 364 20.02 -12.76 -10.19
C ILE A 364 19.73 -13.40 -11.56
N TYR A 365 19.01 -12.73 -12.44
CA TYR A 365 18.82 -13.20 -13.80
C TYR A 365 20.17 -13.35 -14.53
N GLU A 366 21.04 -12.34 -14.47
CA GLU A 366 22.34 -12.40 -15.14
C GLU A 366 23.26 -13.49 -14.54
N LEU A 367 23.16 -13.76 -13.24
CA LEU A 367 23.99 -14.76 -12.57
C LEU A 367 23.45 -16.20 -12.65
N GLY A 368 22.13 -16.36 -12.62
CA GLY A 368 21.44 -17.65 -12.45
C GLY A 368 20.44 -18.00 -13.55
N GLY A 369 20.23 -17.10 -14.51
CA GLY A 369 19.30 -17.26 -15.62
C GLY A 369 17.83 -17.19 -15.22
N ALA A 370 16.96 -17.52 -16.17
CA ALA A 370 15.51 -17.49 -15.99
C ALA A 370 15.02 -18.44 -14.88
N GLY A 371 15.68 -19.59 -14.69
CA GLY A 371 15.31 -20.56 -13.66
C GLY A 371 15.49 -20.03 -12.24
N ALA A 372 16.59 -19.31 -11.97
CA ALA A 372 16.83 -18.72 -10.66
C ALA A 372 15.81 -17.63 -10.33
N ILE A 373 15.47 -16.78 -11.31
CA ILE A 373 14.42 -15.77 -11.14
C ILE A 373 13.06 -16.40 -10.92
N TYR A 374 12.73 -17.45 -11.69
CA TYR A 374 11.48 -18.17 -11.50
C TYR A 374 11.37 -18.73 -10.07
N ALA A 375 12.43 -19.37 -9.57
CA ALA A 375 12.47 -19.91 -8.22
C ALA A 375 12.28 -18.82 -7.14
N LEU A 376 12.95 -17.67 -7.27
CA LEU A 376 12.84 -16.59 -6.29
C LEU A 376 11.56 -15.77 -6.40
N ASN A 377 10.98 -15.67 -7.60
CA ASN A 377 9.64 -15.10 -7.80
C ASN A 377 8.55 -15.92 -7.08
N HIS A 378 8.74 -17.24 -6.95
CA HIS A 378 7.83 -18.13 -6.21
C HIS A 378 8.29 -18.41 -4.77
N SER A 379 9.38 -17.77 -4.33
CA SER A 379 9.88 -17.88 -2.96
C SER A 379 9.23 -16.84 -2.05
N ILE A 380 9.58 -16.87 -0.75
CA ILE A 380 9.18 -15.86 0.24
C ILE A 380 9.56 -14.42 -0.15
N PHE A 381 10.60 -14.23 -0.97
CA PHE A 381 11.02 -12.92 -1.45
C PHE A 381 10.10 -12.35 -2.54
N ALA A 382 9.37 -13.24 -3.24
CA ALA A 382 8.49 -12.94 -4.36
C ALA A 382 9.06 -11.90 -5.32
N LEU A 383 10.33 -12.06 -5.74
CA LEU A 383 11.02 -11.10 -6.60
C LEU A 383 10.28 -10.87 -7.93
N PRO A 384 10.51 -9.75 -8.64
CA PRO A 384 9.96 -9.50 -9.96
C PRO A 384 10.09 -10.70 -10.91
N SER A 385 9.04 -10.95 -11.71
CA SER A 385 9.06 -12.00 -12.73
C SER A 385 9.99 -11.63 -13.89
N ARG A 386 10.34 -12.63 -14.73
CA ARG A 386 11.11 -12.39 -15.98
C ARG A 386 10.46 -11.31 -16.84
N ASN A 387 9.15 -11.37 -17.04
CA ASN A 387 8.42 -10.41 -17.87
C ASN A 387 8.44 -9.01 -17.24
N THR A 388 8.45 -8.94 -15.91
CA THR A 388 8.53 -7.66 -15.18
C THR A 388 9.91 -7.02 -15.34
N ILE A 389 11.00 -7.80 -15.29
CA ILE A 389 12.36 -7.26 -15.45
C ILE A 389 12.76 -7.05 -16.91
N GLN A 390 12.10 -7.69 -17.87
CA GLN A 390 12.49 -7.66 -19.28
C GLN A 390 12.59 -6.24 -19.88
N PRO A 391 11.67 -5.29 -19.61
CA PRO A 391 11.80 -3.91 -20.06
C PRO A 391 12.99 -3.16 -19.44
N TYR A 392 13.40 -3.55 -18.22
CA TYR A 392 14.53 -2.95 -17.51
C TYR A 392 15.86 -3.56 -17.93
N ARG A 393 15.83 -4.81 -18.43
CA ARG A 393 17.01 -5.48 -18.97
C ARG A 393 17.38 -4.87 -20.30
N ARG A 394 18.67 -4.60 -20.46
CA ARG A 394 19.23 -4.22 -21.75
C ARG A 394 19.25 -5.45 -22.64
N GLN A 395 18.40 -5.47 -23.65
CA GLN A 395 18.60 -6.36 -24.78
C GLN A 395 19.71 -5.78 -25.65
N LEU A 396 20.91 -6.33 -25.50
CA LEU A 396 22.03 -6.00 -26.36
C LEU A 396 21.84 -6.78 -27.66
N ASN A 397 21.09 -6.20 -28.59
CA ASN A 397 20.87 -6.77 -29.92
C ASN A 397 22.10 -6.54 -30.78
N LEU A 398 23.17 -7.28 -30.46
CA LEU A 398 24.41 -7.27 -31.21
C LEU A 398 24.21 -8.02 -32.52
N LEU A 399 24.74 -7.46 -33.60
CA LEU A 399 24.73 -8.09 -34.91
C LEU A 399 26.06 -8.81 -35.17
N PRO A 400 26.06 -10.13 -35.38
CA PRO A 400 27.19 -10.79 -36.00
C PRO A 400 27.30 -10.37 -37.47
N SER A 401 28.52 -10.30 -37.99
CA SER A 401 28.75 -10.07 -39.41
C SER A 401 28.50 -11.37 -40.18
N VAL A 402 27.67 -11.27 -41.21
CA VAL A 402 27.18 -12.45 -41.95
C VAL A 402 27.90 -12.65 -43.28
N SER A 403 28.48 -11.57 -43.84
CA SER A 403 29.26 -11.64 -45.08
C SER A 403 30.45 -10.69 -45.05
N GLY A 404 31.64 -11.22 -44.76
CA GLY A 404 32.86 -10.44 -44.58
C GLY A 404 32.82 -9.47 -43.38
N LEU A 405 33.90 -8.70 -43.22
CA LEU A 405 34.01 -7.68 -42.18
C LEU A 405 33.24 -6.42 -42.62
N ARG A 406 32.06 -6.21 -42.03
CA ARG A 406 31.24 -5.03 -42.29
C ARG A 406 31.42 -4.02 -41.16
N PHE A 407 32.02 -2.87 -41.48
CA PHE A 407 32.17 -1.78 -40.51
C PHE A 407 30.84 -1.28 -39.97
N THR A 408 29.75 -1.36 -40.74
CA THR A 408 28.40 -0.99 -40.30
C THR A 408 27.94 -1.81 -39.10
N ASP A 409 28.25 -3.10 -39.07
CA ASP A 409 27.85 -4.01 -37.99
C ASP A 409 28.67 -3.68 -36.73
N ILE A 410 29.98 -3.46 -36.91
CA ILE A 410 30.89 -3.06 -35.82
C ILE A 410 30.46 -1.72 -35.21
N PHE A 411 30.22 -0.70 -36.03
CA PHE A 411 29.78 0.61 -35.55
C PHE A 411 28.41 0.55 -34.87
N ARG A 412 27.49 -0.28 -35.38
CA ARG A 412 26.20 -0.52 -34.71
C ARG A 412 26.41 -1.17 -33.35
N ASN A 413 27.21 -2.23 -33.25
CA ASN A 413 27.50 -2.89 -31.98
C ASN A 413 28.19 -1.94 -30.98
N ILE A 414 29.15 -1.13 -31.44
CA ILE A 414 29.78 -0.09 -30.63
C ILE A 414 28.72 0.90 -30.13
N THR A 415 27.83 1.36 -30.99
CA THR A 415 26.75 2.29 -30.62
C THR A 415 25.79 1.63 -29.62
N THR A 416 25.45 0.36 -29.79
CA THR A 416 24.59 -0.39 -28.85
C THR A 416 25.24 -0.56 -27.47
N LEU A 417 26.56 -0.78 -27.42
CA LEU A 417 27.28 -1.07 -26.18
C LEU A 417 27.80 0.17 -25.44
N PHE A 418 28.16 1.22 -26.20
CA PHE A 418 28.84 2.42 -25.71
C PHE A 418 28.04 3.71 -25.98
N GLY A 419 26.93 3.65 -26.70
CA GLY A 419 26.09 4.82 -27.01
C GLY A 419 25.37 5.40 -25.79
N PRO A 420 24.73 6.57 -25.96
CA PRO A 420 24.00 7.25 -24.89
C PRO A 420 22.92 6.33 -24.30
N ARG A 421 22.84 6.30 -22.97
CA ARG A 421 21.88 5.47 -22.25
C ARG A 421 20.63 6.30 -21.96
N THR A 422 19.52 5.97 -22.61
CA THR A 422 18.20 6.38 -22.14
C THR A 422 17.84 5.49 -20.96
N ARG A 423 17.74 6.07 -19.76
CA ARG A 423 17.13 5.35 -18.63
C ARG A 423 15.64 5.25 -18.87
N HIS A 424 15.00 4.25 -18.25
CA HIS A 424 13.56 3.96 -18.42
C HIS A 424 12.65 5.16 -18.03
N GLU A 425 13.20 6.18 -17.35
CA GLU A 425 12.50 7.40 -16.95
C GLU A 425 12.66 8.56 -17.96
N GLY A 426 13.19 8.31 -19.16
CA GLY A 426 13.32 9.34 -20.21
C GLY A 426 14.44 10.35 -19.96
N GLU A 427 15.08 10.33 -18.80
CA GLU A 427 16.31 11.08 -18.55
C GLU A 427 17.48 10.38 -19.23
N ALA A 428 17.97 11.00 -20.31
CA ALA A 428 19.26 10.64 -20.88
C ALA A 428 20.33 10.96 -19.84
N GLU A 429 21.18 9.99 -19.53
CA GLU A 429 22.31 10.21 -18.64
C GLU A 429 23.34 11.10 -19.36
N LEU A 430 23.17 12.43 -19.22
CA LEU A 430 24.01 13.48 -19.82
C LEU A 430 25.39 13.60 -19.14
N LEU A 431 25.87 12.55 -18.48
CA LEU A 431 27.21 12.59 -17.92
C LEU A 431 28.21 12.58 -19.08
N PRO A 432 29.12 13.58 -19.15
CA PRO A 432 30.12 13.61 -20.19
C PRO A 432 30.96 12.33 -20.11
N PRO A 433 31.22 11.66 -21.25
CA PRO A 433 31.96 10.41 -21.25
C PRO A 433 33.32 10.62 -20.60
N VAL A 434 33.60 9.84 -19.55
CA VAL A 434 34.89 9.87 -18.87
C VAL A 434 35.95 9.41 -19.86
N LYS A 435 36.95 10.26 -20.13
CA LYS A 435 38.09 9.88 -20.96
C LYS A 435 38.84 8.74 -20.26
N CYS A 436 38.86 7.56 -20.89
CA CYS A 436 39.60 6.41 -20.41
C CYS A 436 40.36 5.73 -21.56
N GLY A 437 41.38 4.94 -21.20
CA GLY A 437 42.05 4.06 -22.17
C GLY A 437 41.14 2.91 -22.57
N HIS A 438 41.34 2.37 -23.77
CA HIS A 438 40.58 1.23 -24.28
C HIS A 438 41.56 0.17 -24.78
N THR A 439 41.22 -1.11 -24.59
CA THR A 439 41.93 -2.22 -25.20
C THR A 439 40.99 -2.95 -26.15
N VAL A 440 41.48 -3.23 -27.36
CA VAL A 440 40.81 -4.13 -28.30
C VAL A 440 41.49 -5.49 -28.18
N SER A 441 40.70 -6.51 -27.92
CA SER A 441 41.16 -7.90 -27.86
C SER A 441 40.41 -8.70 -28.92
N VAL A 442 41.12 -9.58 -29.63
CA VAL A 442 40.56 -10.44 -30.67
C VAL A 442 40.91 -11.87 -30.30
N ASP A 443 39.91 -12.75 -30.29
CA ASP A 443 40.08 -14.17 -29.99
C ASP A 443 39.02 -15.00 -30.73
N GLU A 444 39.18 -16.31 -30.77
CA GLU A 444 38.24 -17.25 -31.36
C GLU A 444 37.53 -18.07 -30.28
N VAL A 445 36.21 -18.21 -30.42
CA VAL A 445 35.38 -18.97 -29.49
C VAL A 445 34.67 -20.07 -30.27
N ALA A 446 34.77 -21.31 -29.77
CA ALA A 446 34.02 -22.43 -30.33
C ALA A 446 32.51 -22.15 -30.31
N ALA A 447 31.84 -22.49 -31.42
CA ALA A 447 30.42 -22.28 -31.60
C ALA A 447 29.74 -23.55 -32.12
N ASP A 448 28.45 -23.68 -31.81
CA ASP A 448 27.63 -24.77 -32.33
C ASP A 448 27.45 -24.62 -33.85
N ARG A 449 27.47 -25.75 -34.55
CA ARG A 449 27.43 -25.79 -36.03
C ARG A 449 26.01 -25.68 -36.55
N ASN A 450 25.38 -24.52 -36.34
CA ASN A 450 24.00 -24.27 -36.75
C ASN A 450 23.91 -23.08 -37.71
N ILE A 451 22.96 -23.17 -38.64
CA ILE A 451 22.53 -22.06 -39.49
C ILE A 451 21.23 -21.55 -38.89
N ASP A 452 21.10 -20.23 -38.72
CA ASP A 452 19.93 -19.62 -38.11
C ASP A 452 19.45 -18.39 -38.91
N LEU A 453 18.19 -18.01 -38.72
CA LEU A 453 17.62 -16.81 -39.35
C LEU A 453 17.82 -15.59 -38.44
N MET A 454 18.54 -14.60 -38.95
CA MET A 454 18.65 -13.29 -38.32
C MET A 454 17.46 -12.42 -38.72
N HIS A 455 16.40 -12.43 -37.90
CA HIS A 455 15.15 -11.72 -38.17
C HIS A 455 15.32 -10.23 -38.45
N GLU A 456 16.27 -9.56 -37.80
CA GLU A 456 16.50 -8.12 -37.94
C GLU A 456 17.01 -7.73 -39.34
N THR A 457 17.74 -8.63 -40.01
CA THR A 457 18.35 -8.37 -41.30
C THR A 457 17.75 -9.21 -42.42
N ASP A 458 16.89 -10.17 -42.11
CA ASP A 458 16.40 -11.18 -43.06
C ASP A 458 17.56 -11.93 -43.75
N GLU A 459 18.60 -12.27 -42.96
CA GLU A 459 19.80 -12.97 -43.42
C GLU A 459 19.96 -14.33 -42.74
N MET A 460 20.54 -15.28 -43.47
CA MET A 460 20.97 -16.58 -42.95
C MET A 460 22.34 -16.43 -42.25
N GLY A 461 22.36 -16.59 -40.94
CA GLY A 461 23.56 -16.62 -40.12
C GLY A 461 24.19 -18.01 -39.99
N GLY A 462 25.46 -18.07 -39.58
CA GLY A 462 26.15 -19.34 -39.25
C GLY A 462 27.07 -19.90 -40.34
N PHE A 463 27.19 -19.25 -41.50
CA PHE A 463 28.21 -19.60 -42.50
C PHE A 463 29.56 -18.99 -42.15
N CYS A 464 30.66 -19.68 -42.45
CA CYS A 464 32.00 -19.12 -42.23
C CYS A 464 32.30 -17.97 -43.22
N LEU A 465 32.87 -16.88 -42.72
CA LEU A 465 33.10 -15.64 -43.47
C LEU A 465 34.02 -15.82 -44.67
N GLU A 466 34.94 -16.79 -44.62
CA GLU A 466 35.92 -17.02 -45.66
C GLU A 466 35.30 -17.63 -46.92
N HIS A 467 34.18 -18.34 -46.77
CA HIS A 467 33.54 -19.08 -47.86
C HIS A 467 32.14 -18.56 -48.23
N VAL A 468 31.51 -17.76 -47.37
CA VAL A 468 30.14 -17.26 -47.60
C VAL A 468 30.01 -16.43 -48.88
N SER A 469 31.09 -15.83 -49.36
CA SER A 469 31.13 -15.09 -50.63
C SER A 469 30.85 -15.95 -51.87
N LYS A 470 30.88 -17.27 -51.75
CA LYS A 470 30.49 -18.21 -52.82
C LYS A 470 28.97 -18.38 -52.94
N LEU A 471 28.20 -17.93 -51.95
CA LEU A 471 26.76 -17.81 -52.09
C LEU A 471 26.44 -16.54 -52.89
N GLU A 472 25.46 -16.63 -53.79
CA GLU A 472 24.95 -15.47 -54.51
C GLU A 472 24.33 -14.45 -53.54
N THR A 473 23.65 -14.93 -52.51
CA THR A 473 23.04 -14.11 -51.48
C THR A 473 22.91 -14.86 -50.16
N VAL A 474 23.02 -14.12 -49.05
CA VAL A 474 22.68 -14.60 -47.69
C VAL A 474 21.29 -14.13 -47.25
N LYS A 475 20.62 -13.29 -48.04
CA LYS A 475 19.25 -12.85 -47.75
C LYS A 475 18.28 -13.99 -48.02
N ILE A 476 17.35 -14.23 -47.10
CA ILE A 476 16.26 -15.19 -47.35
C ILE A 476 15.36 -14.62 -48.44
N GLY A 477 14.85 -13.39 -48.27
CA GLY A 477 13.95 -12.78 -49.22
C GLY A 477 12.54 -13.39 -49.17
N LYS A 478 11.84 -13.38 -50.30
CA LYS A 478 10.42 -13.79 -50.37
C LYS A 478 10.21 -15.29 -50.66
N ASP A 479 11.25 -15.98 -51.10
CA ASP A 479 11.18 -17.40 -51.48
C ASP A 479 12.32 -18.19 -50.82
N LEU A 480 12.25 -19.52 -50.94
CA LEU A 480 13.23 -20.43 -50.34
C LEU A 480 14.42 -20.73 -51.26
N ARG A 481 14.55 -20.07 -52.41
CA ARG A 481 15.58 -20.39 -53.41
C ARG A 481 16.98 -20.11 -52.88
N SER A 482 17.15 -19.01 -52.16
CA SER A 482 18.39 -18.63 -51.48
C SER A 482 18.80 -19.69 -50.44
N VAL A 483 17.82 -20.20 -49.69
CA VAL A 483 18.02 -21.26 -48.67
C VAL A 483 18.40 -22.58 -49.34
N GLU A 484 17.69 -22.98 -50.39
CA GLU A 484 17.99 -24.20 -51.16
C GLU A 484 19.40 -24.15 -51.77
N ALA A 485 19.78 -22.99 -52.34
CA ALA A 485 21.12 -22.76 -52.88
C ALA A 485 22.19 -22.83 -51.79
N ALA A 486 21.94 -22.26 -50.62
CA ALA A 486 22.86 -22.34 -49.48
C ALA A 486 23.02 -23.78 -48.97
N VAL A 487 21.92 -24.54 -48.89
CA VAL A 487 21.96 -25.97 -48.49
C VAL A 487 22.75 -26.80 -49.51
N ALA A 488 22.56 -26.57 -50.82
CA ALA A 488 23.33 -27.24 -51.86
C ALA A 488 24.83 -26.93 -51.73
N ALA A 489 25.18 -25.64 -51.56
CA ALA A 489 26.57 -25.20 -51.39
C ALA A 489 27.25 -25.82 -50.15
N VAL A 490 26.52 -25.96 -49.04
CA VAL A 490 27.02 -26.63 -47.84
C VAL A 490 27.23 -28.13 -48.07
N LYS A 491 26.30 -28.80 -48.76
CA LYS A 491 26.41 -30.24 -49.10
C LYS A 491 27.58 -30.53 -50.03
N GLU A 492 27.83 -29.64 -50.99
CA GLU A 492 28.97 -29.71 -51.91
C GLU A 492 30.30 -29.35 -51.24
N GLY A 493 30.27 -28.79 -50.02
CA GLY A 493 31.45 -28.32 -49.30
C GLY A 493 32.08 -27.07 -49.91
N THR A 494 31.35 -26.34 -50.76
CA THR A 494 31.82 -25.06 -51.29
C THR A 494 31.76 -23.98 -50.22
N VAL A 495 30.72 -24.01 -49.38
CA VAL A 495 30.50 -23.17 -48.20
C VAL A 495 30.50 -24.05 -46.96
N HIS A 496 31.01 -23.55 -45.83
CA HIS A 496 31.01 -24.30 -44.58
C HIS A 496 30.12 -23.64 -43.52
N VAL A 497 29.49 -24.47 -42.69
CA VAL A 497 28.91 -24.03 -41.42
C VAL A 497 30.04 -23.73 -40.45
N ALA A 498 29.98 -22.58 -39.81
CA ALA A 498 30.98 -22.10 -38.88
C ALA A 498 31.10 -23.04 -37.68
N GLN A 499 32.32 -23.15 -37.16
CA GLN A 499 32.62 -23.97 -35.96
C GLN A 499 33.18 -23.11 -34.83
N GLU A 500 33.62 -21.91 -35.19
CA GLU A 500 34.18 -20.91 -34.31
C GLU A 500 33.62 -19.55 -34.72
N ILE A 501 33.69 -18.61 -33.79
CA ILE A 501 33.38 -17.21 -34.01
C ILE A 501 34.61 -16.41 -33.58
N CYS A 502 35.19 -15.68 -34.52
CA CYS A 502 36.18 -14.65 -34.23
C CYS A 502 35.46 -13.46 -33.59
N VAL A 503 35.81 -13.16 -32.34
CA VAL A 503 35.22 -12.08 -31.55
C VAL A 503 36.26 -11.00 -31.31
N ALA A 504 35.97 -9.77 -31.74
CA ALA A 504 36.72 -8.62 -31.25
C ALA A 504 35.90 -7.91 -30.17
N ALA A 505 36.51 -7.67 -29.01
CA ALA A 505 35.90 -7.00 -27.89
C ALA A 505 36.68 -5.76 -27.46
N ILE A 506 35.96 -4.74 -27.01
CA ILE A 506 36.52 -3.53 -26.42
C ILE A 506 36.32 -3.58 -24.91
N SER A 507 37.39 -3.32 -24.16
CA SER A 507 37.34 -3.19 -22.70
C SER A 507 37.79 -1.79 -22.28
N HIS A 508 37.09 -1.19 -21.31
CA HIS A 508 37.53 0.06 -20.69
C HIS A 508 38.68 -0.19 -19.71
N LEU A 509 39.74 0.61 -19.78
CA LEU A 509 40.79 0.68 -18.76
C LEU A 509 40.37 1.69 -17.68
N TYR A 510 39.37 1.30 -16.90
CA TYR A 510 38.79 2.13 -15.85
C TYR A 510 38.45 1.32 -14.60
N GLY A 511 38.23 1.98 -13.46
CA GLY A 511 37.95 1.32 -12.17
C GLY A 511 36.60 0.56 -12.14
N THR A 512 35.71 0.83 -13.10
CA THR A 512 34.39 0.21 -13.25
C THR A 512 34.11 -0.08 -14.71
N ASP A 513 33.21 -1.02 -15.01
CA ASP A 513 32.81 -1.37 -16.39
C ASP A 513 33.98 -1.86 -17.27
N TYR A 514 34.93 -2.57 -16.66
CA TYR A 514 36.11 -3.17 -17.33
C TYR A 514 35.79 -4.45 -18.13
N GLY A 515 34.52 -4.85 -18.19
CA GLY A 515 34.11 -6.06 -18.90
C GLY A 515 34.38 -5.94 -20.39
N ALA A 516 34.84 -7.03 -21.01
CA ALA A 516 35.03 -7.11 -22.44
C ALA A 516 33.67 -7.08 -23.15
N LYS A 517 33.45 -6.08 -23.99
CA LYS A 517 32.19 -5.90 -24.74
C LYS A 517 32.41 -6.27 -26.21
N PRO A 518 31.78 -7.35 -26.71
CA PRO A 518 32.00 -7.82 -28.08
C PRO A 518 31.43 -6.82 -29.08
N VAL A 519 32.29 -6.24 -29.92
CA VAL A 519 31.92 -5.27 -30.95
C VAL A 519 31.93 -5.87 -32.35
N TYR A 520 32.64 -6.98 -32.54
CA TYR A 520 32.65 -7.75 -33.77
C TYR A 520 32.50 -9.22 -33.43
N MET A 521 31.68 -9.91 -34.21
CA MET A 521 31.51 -11.37 -34.15
C MET A 521 31.44 -11.85 -35.58
N GLY A 522 32.44 -12.61 -35.99
CA GLY A 522 32.58 -13.13 -37.34
C GLY A 522 32.68 -14.66 -37.31
N PRO A 523 31.73 -15.41 -37.89
CA PRO A 523 31.84 -16.86 -37.97
C PRO A 523 33.06 -17.29 -38.80
N THR A 524 33.89 -18.21 -38.30
CA THR A 524 35.08 -18.72 -39.00
C THR A 524 35.03 -20.24 -39.14
N CYS A 525 35.84 -20.77 -40.06
CA CYS A 525 36.04 -22.20 -40.19
C CYS A 525 37.48 -22.62 -39.83
N LYS A 526 37.62 -23.62 -38.95
CA LYS A 526 38.92 -24.22 -38.57
C LYS A 526 39.81 -24.70 -39.72
N LYS A 527 39.25 -24.86 -40.92
CA LYS A 527 39.98 -25.46 -42.05
C LYS A 527 41.16 -24.61 -42.53
N TYR A 528 41.20 -23.31 -42.25
CA TYR A 528 42.29 -22.44 -42.70
C TYR A 528 43.60 -22.57 -41.92
N ASP A 529 43.59 -23.17 -40.73
CA ASP A 529 44.81 -23.34 -39.91
C ASP A 529 45.82 -24.36 -40.48
N LEU A 530 45.42 -25.13 -41.51
CA LEU A 530 46.27 -26.14 -42.14
C LEU A 530 47.00 -25.66 -43.41
N ILE A 531 46.73 -24.44 -43.89
CA ILE A 531 47.31 -23.93 -45.15
C ILE A 531 48.45 -22.91 -44.91
N TYR A 532 48.55 -22.35 -43.69
CA TYR A 532 49.57 -21.36 -43.31
C TYR A 532 50.53 -21.81 -42.19
N ARG A 533 50.53 -23.10 -41.84
CA ARG A 533 51.62 -23.78 -41.11
C ARG A 533 52.33 -24.71 -42.06
#